data_AF-A0A954CQL1-F1
#
_entry.id   AF-A0A954CQL1-F1
#
_cell.length_a   1.000
_cell.length_b   1.000
_cell.length_c   1.000
_cell.angle_alpha   90.00
_cell.angle_beta   90.00
_cell.angle_gamma   90.00
#
_symmetry.space_group_name_H-M   'P 1'
#
loop_
_entity.id
_entity.type
_entity.pdbx_description
1 polymer ?
#
loop_
_entity_poly.entity_id
_entity_poly.type
_entity_poly.pdbx_seq_one_letter_code
_entity_poly.pdbx_strand_id
1 'polypeptide(L)'
;MKKLWAISAALFLLALSANTGRAVERETPKLAFELSALREAWLYGDDATAAARLDTLRRDNRLSGEFPRWYASLRSVLALKEGDTKTAIEVLQPTLDASNDARNYVRAARMFLAYAHPELALEVINVGLVRAPDSPALQRYKAGLQWLQNDFDGALDTYVNMICCDERPQYPFITPQAGRWSGVKPWNAEGDKPPQDNDAFDDEGYGYFEEVETSGEYQPEPFTSLFLPLNWYPCDLPGLDRCVAAIAANPKLAESRTADLDALLKKAKDSQDKLDSLRTGDEELRLQLAKQATTDRWRAVIALRIAATSELAEGDWEAAEATIKSGLELAPDDIALLDLLAQVYGHLGKAEEARNGVLARLRTLAYLGIYSNTLYLPTKNQVVDRVFTPALNLYRANPQAGLTQFEQMRTSFGDTNRNQPVFSGTLGIWLSMQNEPELARKNLIEASRLNGYESGKPLYSESVLVEMALLSLGEGDTSEEEKNVQPAPADGEEDPVEMAKLDANANPLLRKSLRVGAVVGSVYDVRDRTKELTGVDVYANSSGILGVRFGARFLPNGENLMQETLWNT
;
A
#
# COMPACT_ATOMS: atom_id res chain seq x y z
N MET A 1 -5.66 7.81 -14.54
CA MET A 1 -5.68 6.37 -14.91
C MET A 1 -5.49 6.08 -16.39
N LYS A 2 -6.30 6.62 -17.33
CA LYS A 2 -6.19 6.30 -18.78
C LYS A 2 -4.78 6.46 -19.39
N LYS A 3 -4.03 7.51 -18.99
CA LYS A 3 -2.63 7.74 -19.44
C LYS A 3 -1.62 6.71 -18.90
N LEU A 4 -1.86 6.13 -17.72
CA LEU A 4 -0.96 5.14 -17.11
C LEU A 4 -1.03 3.81 -17.88
N TRP A 5 -2.24 3.40 -18.26
CA TRP A 5 -2.50 2.23 -19.10
C TRP A 5 -1.87 2.35 -20.49
N ALA A 6 -1.88 3.55 -21.07
CA ALA A 6 -1.22 3.83 -22.35
C ALA A 6 0.30 3.61 -22.29
N ILE A 7 0.94 4.02 -21.19
CA ILE A 7 2.41 3.93 -21.02
C ILE A 7 2.85 2.48 -20.78
N SER A 8 2.13 1.71 -19.97
CA SER A 8 2.46 0.29 -19.75
C SER A 8 2.33 -0.55 -21.02
N ALA A 9 1.26 -0.36 -21.80
CA ALA A 9 1.08 -1.02 -23.09
C ALA A 9 2.16 -0.63 -24.12
N ALA A 10 2.63 0.62 -24.08
CA ALA A 10 3.67 1.12 -24.96
C ALA A 10 5.06 0.55 -24.69
N LEU A 11 5.42 0.37 -23.42
CA LEU A 11 6.69 -0.25 -23.02
C LEU A 11 6.71 -1.75 -23.37
N PHE A 12 5.56 -2.42 -23.27
CA PHE A 12 5.37 -3.83 -23.64
C PHE A 12 5.60 -4.11 -25.14
N LEU A 13 5.11 -3.24 -26.02
CA LEU A 13 5.26 -3.50 -27.45
C LEU A 13 6.68 -3.17 -27.95
N LEU A 14 7.41 -2.30 -27.24
CA LEU A 14 8.86 -2.10 -27.39
C LEU A 14 9.64 -3.38 -27.10
N ALA A 15 9.28 -4.05 -26.01
CA ALA A 15 9.90 -5.28 -25.58
C ALA A 15 9.69 -6.48 -26.51
N LEU A 16 8.45 -6.66 -26.97
CA LEU A 16 8.11 -7.69 -27.94
C LEU A 16 8.85 -7.50 -29.28
N SER A 17 9.15 -6.26 -29.65
CA SER A 17 9.99 -5.95 -30.82
C SER A 17 11.48 -6.25 -30.61
N ALA A 18 11.95 -6.30 -29.35
CA ALA A 18 13.36 -6.50 -28.99
C ALA A 18 13.74 -7.97 -28.73
N ASN A 19 12.79 -8.83 -28.34
CA ASN A 19 13.07 -10.22 -27.92
C ASN A 19 12.89 -11.28 -29.02
N THR A 20 13.05 -10.93 -30.30
CA THR A 20 12.88 -11.84 -31.45
C THR A 20 14.05 -12.82 -31.66
N GLY A 21 14.75 -13.20 -30.59
CA GLY A 21 15.97 -14.00 -30.64
C GLY A 21 15.73 -15.50 -30.81
N ARG A 22 16.18 -16.04 -31.96
CA ARG A 22 16.41 -17.46 -32.32
C ARG A 22 15.19 -18.33 -32.69
N ALA A 23 14.54 -18.01 -33.81
CA ALA A 23 14.22 -18.96 -34.89
C ALA A 23 13.51 -18.23 -36.05
N VAL A 24 13.92 -18.50 -37.29
CA VAL A 24 13.28 -18.09 -38.56
C VAL A 24 13.58 -16.66 -39.04
N GLU A 25 14.68 -16.50 -39.78
CA GLU A 25 15.17 -15.25 -40.41
C GLU A 25 14.33 -14.71 -41.59
N ARG A 26 13.21 -15.34 -41.98
CA ARG A 26 12.37 -14.84 -43.10
C ARG A 26 10.97 -14.38 -42.72
N GLU A 27 10.48 -14.70 -41.52
CA GLU A 27 9.10 -14.37 -41.10
C GLU A 27 9.02 -13.53 -39.81
N THR A 28 10.15 -13.35 -39.13
CA THR A 28 10.32 -12.44 -37.98
C THR A 28 10.01 -10.96 -38.28
N PRO A 29 10.27 -10.41 -39.48
CA PRO A 29 9.96 -9.00 -39.76
C PRO A 29 8.46 -8.70 -39.70
N LYS A 30 7.61 -9.67 -40.08
CA LYS A 30 6.16 -9.48 -40.09
C LYS A 30 5.59 -9.41 -38.67
N LEU A 31 6.05 -10.27 -37.76
CA LEU A 31 5.57 -10.26 -36.38
C LEU A 31 6.01 -9.00 -35.63
N ALA A 32 7.29 -8.64 -35.76
CA ALA A 32 7.83 -7.41 -35.17
C ALA A 32 7.12 -6.16 -35.72
N PHE A 33 6.78 -6.16 -37.02
CA PHE A 33 5.99 -5.10 -37.65
C PHE A 33 4.57 -5.02 -37.08
N GLU A 34 3.84 -6.14 -36.97
CA GLU A 34 2.48 -6.13 -36.42
C GLU A 34 2.45 -5.69 -34.94
N LEU A 35 3.44 -6.09 -34.14
CA LEU A 35 3.56 -5.65 -32.74
C LEU A 35 3.93 -4.17 -32.63
N SER A 36 4.82 -3.68 -33.48
CA SER A 36 5.16 -2.25 -33.54
C SER A 36 3.97 -1.41 -34.02
N ALA A 37 3.22 -1.88 -35.02
CA ALA A 37 2.03 -1.20 -35.52
C ALA A 37 0.91 -1.18 -34.48
N LEU A 38 0.69 -2.28 -33.75
CA LEU A 38 -0.24 -2.32 -32.62
C LEU A 38 0.13 -1.26 -31.55
N ARG A 39 1.44 -1.08 -31.30
CA ARG A 39 1.95 -0.08 -30.35
C ARG A 39 1.63 1.33 -30.74
N GLU A 40 1.97 1.66 -31.97
CA GLU A 40 1.78 3.00 -32.50
C GLU A 40 0.28 3.32 -32.52
N ALA A 41 -0.55 2.42 -33.05
CA ALA A 41 -1.99 2.60 -33.05
C ALA A 41 -2.54 2.85 -31.63
N TRP A 42 -2.15 2.03 -30.66
CA TRP A 42 -2.57 2.21 -29.27
C TRP A 42 -2.07 3.52 -28.64
N LEU A 43 -0.79 3.85 -28.82
CA LEU A 43 -0.16 5.07 -28.28
C LEU A 43 -0.79 6.35 -28.84
N TYR A 44 -1.14 6.33 -30.13
CA TYR A 44 -1.76 7.47 -30.80
C TYR A 44 -3.28 7.50 -30.64
N GLY A 45 -3.87 6.54 -29.91
CA GLY A 45 -5.31 6.48 -29.63
C GLY A 45 -6.16 6.04 -30.82
N ASP A 46 -5.56 5.40 -31.84
CA ASP A 46 -6.27 4.75 -32.93
C ASP A 46 -6.71 3.35 -32.50
N ASP A 47 -7.75 3.32 -31.66
CA ASP A 47 -8.28 2.11 -31.05
C ASP A 47 -8.80 1.09 -32.09
N ALA A 48 -9.35 1.56 -33.22
CA ALA A 48 -9.85 0.71 -34.30
C ALA A 48 -8.71 -0.01 -35.02
N THR A 49 -7.62 0.70 -35.36
CA THR A 49 -6.43 0.07 -35.95
C THR A 49 -5.79 -0.88 -34.93
N ALA A 50 -5.71 -0.50 -33.66
CA ALA A 50 -5.19 -1.38 -32.62
C ALA A 50 -6.00 -2.68 -32.51
N ALA A 51 -7.33 -2.61 -32.56
CA ALA A 51 -8.20 -3.78 -32.53
C ALA A 51 -7.98 -4.70 -33.75
N ALA A 52 -7.94 -4.14 -34.95
CA ALA A 52 -7.73 -4.91 -36.18
C ALA A 52 -6.35 -5.61 -36.21
N ARG A 53 -5.31 -4.93 -35.71
CA ARG A 53 -3.95 -5.49 -35.57
C ARG A 53 -3.92 -6.62 -34.54
N LEU A 54 -4.61 -6.43 -33.42
CA LEU A 54 -4.71 -7.44 -32.37
C LEU A 54 -5.45 -8.70 -32.85
N ASP A 55 -6.53 -8.55 -33.61
CA ASP A 55 -7.27 -9.67 -34.22
C ASP A 55 -6.43 -10.40 -35.29
N THR A 56 -5.53 -9.69 -35.97
CA THR A 56 -4.56 -10.28 -36.90
C THR A 56 -3.53 -11.13 -36.14
N LEU A 57 -2.96 -10.59 -35.06
CA LEU A 57 -2.02 -11.31 -34.19
C LEU A 57 -2.65 -12.55 -33.56
N ARG A 58 -3.94 -12.50 -33.20
CA ARG A 58 -4.68 -13.67 -32.67
C ARG A 58 -4.60 -14.92 -33.55
N ARG A 59 -4.53 -14.73 -34.87
CA ARG A 59 -4.50 -15.81 -35.86
C ARG A 59 -3.09 -16.32 -36.12
N ASP A 60 -2.07 -15.71 -35.52
CA ASP A 60 -0.68 -16.09 -35.69
C ASP A 60 -0.32 -17.23 -34.73
N ASN A 61 -0.24 -18.46 -35.26
CA ASN A 61 0.06 -19.67 -34.49
C ASN A 61 1.44 -19.66 -33.82
N ARG A 62 2.31 -18.68 -34.14
CA ARG A 62 3.62 -18.51 -33.48
C ARG A 62 3.48 -17.89 -32.09
N LEU A 63 2.36 -17.23 -31.81
CA LEU A 63 2.08 -16.65 -30.51
C LEU A 63 1.39 -17.69 -29.62
N SER A 64 2.14 -18.22 -28.65
CA SER A 64 1.69 -19.23 -27.68
C SER A 64 1.94 -18.75 -26.24
N GLY A 65 1.66 -19.61 -25.25
CA GLY A 65 1.89 -19.29 -23.83
C GLY A 65 0.89 -18.28 -23.28
N GLU A 66 1.38 -17.15 -22.77
CA GLU A 66 0.57 -16.09 -22.14
C GLU A 66 -0.18 -15.19 -23.13
N PHE A 67 0.15 -15.28 -24.43
CA PHE A 67 -0.46 -14.40 -25.44
C PHE A 67 -2.00 -14.42 -25.47
N PRO A 68 -2.70 -15.57 -25.36
CA PRO A 68 -4.17 -15.59 -25.30
C PRO A 68 -4.74 -14.75 -24.16
N ARG A 69 -4.08 -14.74 -22.99
CA ARG A 69 -4.50 -13.91 -21.85
C ARG A 69 -4.30 -12.43 -22.15
N TRP A 70 -3.16 -12.07 -22.74
CA TRP A 70 -2.88 -10.68 -23.13
C TRP A 70 -3.83 -10.18 -24.21
N TYR A 71 -4.07 -11.00 -25.24
CA TYR A 71 -5.07 -10.74 -26.28
C TYR A 71 -6.44 -10.50 -25.63
N ALA A 72 -6.87 -11.38 -24.73
CA ALA A 72 -8.18 -11.28 -24.10
C ALA A 72 -8.35 -9.94 -23.36
N SER A 73 -7.38 -9.55 -22.54
CA SER A 73 -7.46 -8.30 -21.79
C SER A 73 -7.36 -7.07 -22.68
N LEU A 74 -6.41 -7.01 -23.63
CA LEU A 74 -6.24 -5.84 -24.48
C LEU A 74 -7.45 -5.63 -25.41
N ARG A 75 -7.97 -6.71 -25.99
CA ARG A 75 -9.14 -6.66 -26.87
C ARG A 75 -10.41 -6.27 -26.11
N SER A 76 -10.55 -6.73 -24.86
CA SER A 76 -11.66 -6.35 -23.98
C SER A 76 -11.61 -4.87 -23.63
N VAL A 77 -10.43 -4.32 -23.35
CA VAL A 77 -10.25 -2.88 -23.10
C VAL A 77 -10.66 -2.05 -24.33
N LEU A 78 -10.24 -2.47 -25.54
CA LEU A 78 -10.64 -1.79 -26.78
C LEU A 78 -12.15 -1.82 -26.97
N ALA A 79 -12.78 -2.97 -26.75
CA ALA A 79 -14.23 -3.08 -26.88
C ALA A 79 -14.96 -2.20 -25.85
N LEU A 80 -14.48 -2.15 -24.59
CA LEU A 80 -15.05 -1.28 -23.56
C LEU A 80 -14.91 0.21 -23.87
N LYS A 81 -13.81 0.64 -24.50
CA LYS A 81 -13.67 2.03 -24.97
C LYS A 81 -14.70 2.39 -26.03
N GLU A 82 -15.08 1.43 -26.87
CA GLU A 82 -16.12 1.57 -27.90
C GLU A 82 -17.55 1.42 -27.33
N GLY A 83 -17.68 1.10 -26.04
CA GLY A 83 -18.98 0.79 -25.42
C GLY A 83 -19.51 -0.61 -25.77
N ASP A 84 -18.71 -1.46 -26.41
CA ASP A 84 -19.05 -2.85 -26.75
C ASP A 84 -18.71 -3.79 -25.58
N THR A 85 -19.54 -3.72 -24.55
CA THR A 85 -19.41 -4.55 -23.36
C THR A 85 -19.62 -6.03 -23.65
N LYS A 86 -20.41 -6.37 -24.67
CA LYS A 86 -20.68 -7.76 -25.07
C LYS A 86 -19.40 -8.42 -25.57
N THR A 87 -18.71 -7.79 -26.53
CA THR A 87 -17.43 -8.30 -27.04
C THR A 87 -16.37 -8.38 -25.94
N ALA A 88 -16.34 -7.42 -25.01
CA ALA A 88 -15.44 -7.48 -23.87
C ALA A 88 -15.65 -8.74 -23.01
N ILE A 89 -16.90 -9.09 -22.71
CA ILE A 89 -17.23 -10.32 -21.96
C ILE A 89 -16.87 -11.55 -22.79
N GLU A 90 -17.32 -11.64 -24.04
CA GLU A 90 -17.10 -12.81 -24.90
C GLU A 90 -15.62 -13.13 -25.09
N VAL A 91 -14.77 -12.11 -25.17
CA VAL A 91 -13.33 -12.28 -25.34
C VAL A 91 -12.63 -12.64 -24.04
N LEU A 92 -13.08 -12.11 -22.90
CA LEU A 92 -12.44 -12.34 -21.60
C LEU A 92 -12.87 -13.67 -20.96
N GLN A 93 -14.13 -14.06 -21.13
CA GLN A 93 -14.75 -15.19 -20.44
C GLN A 93 -13.98 -16.50 -20.59
N PRO A 94 -13.50 -16.92 -21.79
CA PRO A 94 -12.74 -18.16 -21.93
C PRO A 94 -11.45 -18.18 -21.09
N THR A 95 -10.80 -17.01 -20.95
CA THR A 95 -9.59 -16.87 -20.14
C THR A 95 -9.91 -16.99 -18.65
N LEU A 96 -11.03 -16.41 -18.20
CA LEU A 96 -11.49 -16.56 -16.82
C LEU A 96 -11.95 -17.98 -16.53
N ASP A 97 -12.66 -18.62 -17.47
CA ASP A 97 -13.16 -19.98 -17.30
C ASP A 97 -12.03 -21.00 -17.19
N ALA A 98 -10.93 -20.79 -17.91
CA ALA A 98 -9.72 -21.60 -17.80
C ALA A 98 -8.79 -21.17 -16.64
N SER A 99 -9.08 -20.05 -15.96
CA SER A 99 -8.21 -19.52 -14.92
C SER A 99 -8.41 -20.25 -13.60
N ASN A 100 -7.29 -20.72 -13.04
CA ASN A 100 -7.22 -21.24 -11.68
C ASN A 100 -6.71 -20.22 -10.64
N ASP A 101 -6.84 -18.93 -10.97
CA ASP A 101 -6.29 -17.84 -10.18
C ASP A 101 -7.33 -16.74 -9.93
N ALA A 102 -7.67 -16.53 -8.66
CA ALA A 102 -8.60 -15.51 -8.19
C ALA A 102 -8.17 -14.08 -8.63
N ARG A 103 -6.87 -13.85 -8.84
CA ARG A 103 -6.35 -12.54 -9.29
C ARG A 103 -6.87 -12.17 -10.67
N ASN A 104 -7.13 -13.16 -11.53
CA ASN A 104 -7.64 -12.89 -12.88
C ASN A 104 -9.07 -12.36 -12.85
N TYR A 105 -9.90 -12.86 -11.93
CA TYR A 105 -11.24 -12.31 -11.68
C TYR A 105 -11.17 -10.90 -11.10
N VAL A 106 -10.29 -10.64 -10.13
CA VAL A 106 -10.08 -9.28 -9.60
C VAL A 106 -9.65 -8.31 -10.70
N ARG A 107 -8.74 -8.71 -11.58
CA ARG A 107 -8.26 -7.88 -12.70
C ARG A 107 -9.36 -7.61 -13.73
N ALA A 108 -10.14 -8.61 -14.07
CA ALA A 108 -11.30 -8.46 -14.94
C ALA A 108 -12.34 -7.49 -14.32
N ALA A 109 -12.66 -7.65 -13.04
CA ALA A 109 -13.56 -6.75 -12.33
C ALA A 109 -13.05 -5.30 -12.28
N ARG A 110 -11.74 -5.10 -12.08
CA ARG A 110 -11.09 -3.77 -12.17
C ARG A 110 -11.24 -3.15 -13.55
N MET A 111 -11.06 -3.94 -14.60
CA MET A 111 -11.24 -3.46 -15.96
C MET A 111 -12.68 -2.97 -16.16
N PHE A 112 -13.69 -3.75 -15.80
CA PHE A 112 -15.09 -3.32 -15.90
C PHE A 112 -15.37 -2.07 -15.06
N LEU A 113 -14.86 -1.99 -13.83
CA LEU A 113 -15.02 -0.81 -12.98
C LEU A 113 -14.38 0.45 -13.59
N ALA A 114 -13.18 0.33 -14.18
CA ALA A 114 -12.48 1.45 -14.82
C ALA A 114 -13.24 2.03 -16.04
N TYR A 115 -14.14 1.23 -16.62
CA TYR A 115 -15.04 1.62 -17.71
C TYR A 115 -16.48 1.85 -17.24
N ALA A 116 -16.69 2.11 -15.95
CA ALA A 116 -17.99 2.43 -15.34
C ALA A 116 -19.05 1.32 -15.45
N HIS A 117 -18.62 0.06 -15.37
CA HIS A 117 -19.50 -1.12 -15.29
C HIS A 117 -19.39 -1.85 -13.94
N PRO A 118 -19.86 -1.27 -12.82
CA PRO A 118 -19.75 -1.88 -11.49
C PRO A 118 -20.54 -3.19 -11.34
N GLU A 119 -21.70 -3.31 -12.00
CA GLU A 119 -22.52 -4.54 -11.97
C GLU A 119 -21.78 -5.74 -12.55
N LEU A 120 -21.15 -5.55 -13.72
CA LEU A 120 -20.34 -6.59 -14.36
C LEU A 120 -19.08 -6.90 -13.56
N ALA A 121 -18.48 -5.89 -12.94
CA ALA A 121 -17.37 -6.10 -12.03
C ALA A 121 -17.79 -7.03 -10.87
N LEU A 122 -18.98 -6.82 -10.30
CA LEU A 122 -19.51 -7.65 -9.22
C LEU A 122 -19.87 -9.06 -9.69
N GLU A 123 -20.47 -9.20 -10.88
CA GLU A 123 -20.77 -10.49 -11.50
C GLU A 123 -19.50 -11.34 -11.66
N VAL A 124 -18.45 -10.76 -12.23
CA VAL A 124 -17.14 -11.43 -12.40
C VAL A 124 -16.56 -11.88 -11.06
N ILE A 125 -16.65 -11.06 -10.03
CA ILE A 125 -16.19 -11.44 -8.68
C ILE A 125 -17.02 -12.57 -8.11
N ASN A 126 -18.34 -12.54 -8.26
CA ASN A 126 -19.22 -13.61 -7.79
C ASN A 126 -18.90 -14.94 -8.49
N VAL A 127 -18.63 -14.94 -9.81
CA VAL A 127 -18.16 -16.14 -10.52
C VAL A 127 -16.84 -16.65 -9.93
N GLY A 128 -15.90 -15.75 -9.62
CA GLY A 128 -14.65 -16.11 -8.94
C GLY A 128 -14.90 -16.74 -7.56
N LEU A 129 -15.84 -16.19 -6.78
CA LEU A 129 -16.18 -16.68 -5.43
C LEU A 129 -16.89 -18.03 -5.44
N VAL A 130 -17.61 -18.38 -6.51
CA VAL A 130 -18.15 -19.75 -6.68
C VAL A 130 -17.01 -20.78 -6.73
N ARG A 131 -15.86 -20.41 -7.30
CA ARG A 131 -14.69 -21.30 -7.45
C ARG A 131 -13.75 -21.25 -6.25
N ALA A 132 -13.61 -20.09 -5.63
CA ALA A 132 -12.72 -19.86 -4.50
C ALA A 132 -13.46 -19.05 -3.40
N PRO A 133 -14.42 -19.67 -2.69
CA PRO A 133 -15.30 -18.97 -1.73
C PRO A 133 -14.53 -18.32 -0.58
N ASP A 134 -13.40 -18.90 -0.18
CA ASP A 134 -12.58 -18.40 0.92
C ASP A 134 -11.46 -17.43 0.48
N SER A 135 -11.43 -17.02 -0.80
CA SER A 135 -10.40 -16.11 -1.31
C SER A 135 -10.53 -14.70 -0.72
N PRO A 136 -9.58 -14.24 0.11
CA PRO A 136 -9.67 -12.93 0.75
C PRO A 136 -9.63 -11.79 -0.27
N ALA A 137 -8.91 -11.98 -1.38
CA ALA A 137 -8.83 -11.01 -2.46
C ALA A 137 -10.19 -10.76 -3.13
N LEU A 138 -10.94 -11.85 -3.40
CA LEU A 138 -12.25 -11.77 -4.02
C LEU A 138 -13.28 -11.20 -3.05
N GLN A 139 -13.28 -11.66 -1.79
CA GLN A 139 -14.17 -11.14 -0.75
C GLN A 139 -13.93 -9.64 -0.54
N ARG A 140 -12.67 -9.20 -0.42
CA ARG A 140 -12.34 -7.78 -0.30
C ARG A 140 -12.87 -6.95 -1.48
N TYR A 141 -12.67 -7.44 -2.70
CA TYR A 141 -13.08 -6.71 -3.89
C TYR A 141 -14.62 -6.66 -4.01
N LYS A 142 -15.31 -7.76 -3.68
CA LYS A 142 -16.77 -7.79 -3.57
C LYS A 142 -17.29 -6.75 -2.58
N ALA A 143 -16.74 -6.71 -1.37
CA ALA A 143 -17.16 -5.78 -0.33
C ALA A 143 -17.00 -4.32 -0.79
N GLY A 144 -15.90 -4.02 -1.47
CA GLY A 144 -15.67 -2.69 -2.04
C GLY A 144 -16.64 -2.31 -3.16
N LEU A 145 -17.02 -3.26 -4.02
CA LEU A 145 -18.04 -3.04 -5.07
C LEU A 145 -19.43 -2.84 -4.47
N GLN A 146 -19.80 -3.61 -3.46
CA GLN A 146 -21.07 -3.45 -2.73
C GLN A 146 -21.15 -2.06 -2.09
N TRP A 147 -20.07 -1.61 -1.45
CA TRP A 147 -20.02 -0.25 -0.92
C TRP A 147 -20.21 0.81 -2.01
N LEU A 148 -19.58 0.66 -3.17
CA LEU A 148 -19.76 1.60 -4.30
C LEU A 148 -21.21 1.64 -4.81
N GLN A 149 -21.96 0.56 -4.62
CA GLN A 149 -23.37 0.45 -4.95
C GLN A 149 -24.30 0.91 -3.80
N ASN A 150 -23.74 1.41 -2.70
CA ASN A 150 -24.43 1.73 -1.45
C ASN A 150 -25.07 0.51 -0.74
N ASP A 151 -24.65 -0.71 -1.08
CA ASP A 151 -24.93 -1.93 -0.33
C ASP A 151 -23.97 -2.05 0.86
N PHE A 152 -24.15 -1.19 1.86
CA PHE A 152 -23.29 -1.15 3.05
C PHE A 152 -23.39 -2.45 3.88
N ASP A 153 -24.55 -3.08 3.89
CA ASP A 153 -24.82 -4.30 4.66
C ASP A 153 -24.08 -5.48 4.07
N GLY A 154 -24.27 -5.68 2.76
CA GLY A 154 -23.56 -6.70 2.03
C GLY A 154 -22.05 -6.49 2.08
N ALA A 155 -21.59 -5.23 2.04
CA ALA A 155 -20.17 -4.92 2.19
C ALA A 155 -19.63 -5.33 3.57
N LEU A 156 -20.31 -4.97 4.66
CA LEU A 156 -19.90 -5.35 6.01
C LEU A 156 -19.91 -6.86 6.23
N ASP A 157 -20.99 -7.55 5.83
CA ASP A 157 -21.06 -9.01 5.92
C ASP A 157 -19.94 -9.69 5.13
N THR A 158 -19.61 -9.16 3.95
CA THR A 158 -18.51 -9.67 3.14
C THR A 158 -17.15 -9.44 3.81
N TYR A 159 -16.91 -8.30 4.47
CA TYR A 159 -15.70 -8.09 5.28
C TYR A 159 -15.63 -9.01 6.49
N VAL A 160 -16.74 -9.25 7.18
CA VAL A 160 -16.79 -10.21 8.31
C VAL A 160 -16.43 -11.61 7.80
N ASN A 161 -17.07 -12.07 6.73
CA ASN A 161 -16.77 -13.36 6.13
C ASN A 161 -15.30 -13.47 5.73
N MET A 162 -14.73 -12.42 5.12
CA MET A 162 -13.31 -12.36 4.78
C MET A 162 -12.41 -12.55 6.01
N ILE A 163 -12.71 -11.86 7.12
CA ILE A 163 -11.95 -11.99 8.37
C ILE A 163 -12.07 -13.40 8.95
N CYS A 164 -13.23 -14.05 8.80
CA CYS A 164 -13.51 -15.38 9.32
C CYS A 164 -12.98 -16.54 8.46
N CYS A 165 -12.63 -16.29 7.20
CA CYS A 165 -12.07 -17.30 6.29
C CYS A 165 -10.54 -17.46 6.40
N ASP A 166 -9.84 -16.55 7.10
CA ASP A 166 -8.40 -16.67 7.32
C ASP A 166 -8.12 -17.55 8.56
N GLU A 167 -7.53 -18.73 8.36
CA GLU A 167 -7.15 -19.68 9.43
C GLU A 167 -6.16 -19.07 10.44
N ARG A 168 -5.49 -17.99 10.05
CA ARG A 168 -4.74 -17.12 10.95
C ARG A 168 -5.43 -15.76 10.89
N PRO A 169 -6.38 -15.43 11.79
CA PRO A 169 -6.98 -14.10 11.86
C PRO A 169 -5.93 -13.08 12.31
N GLN A 170 -4.99 -12.81 11.43
CA GLN A 170 -3.98 -11.79 11.49
C GLN A 170 -4.59 -10.61 10.75
N TYR A 171 -4.77 -9.52 11.47
CA TYR A 171 -5.50 -8.33 11.04
C TYR A 171 -5.24 -7.93 9.57
N PRO A 172 -6.21 -7.28 8.89
CA PRO A 172 -6.09 -6.80 7.51
C PRO A 172 -4.92 -5.85 7.18
N PHE A 173 -4.08 -5.53 8.17
CA PHE A 173 -3.10 -4.47 8.17
C PHE A 173 -1.65 -4.97 8.17
N ILE A 174 -1.42 -6.28 8.19
CA ILE A 174 -0.06 -6.81 8.05
C ILE A 174 0.47 -6.51 6.64
N THR A 175 1.44 -5.61 6.59
CA THR A 175 2.14 -5.12 5.39
C THR A 175 2.81 -6.20 4.54
N PRO A 176 3.40 -7.29 5.07
CA PRO A 176 3.82 -8.42 4.24
C PRO A 176 2.66 -9.33 3.79
N GLN A 177 1.49 -9.31 4.44
CA GLN A 177 0.33 -10.10 4.05
C GLN A 177 -0.52 -9.45 2.95
N ALA A 178 -0.44 -8.13 2.71
CA ALA A 178 -0.95 -7.57 1.45
C ALA A 178 -0.31 -8.27 0.23
N GLY A 179 0.94 -8.72 0.37
CA GLY A 179 1.63 -9.64 -0.54
C GLY A 179 1.03 -11.04 -0.61
N ARG A 180 0.61 -11.63 0.52
CA ARG A 180 -0.14 -12.92 0.59
C ARG A 180 -1.57 -12.82 0.05
N TRP A 181 -2.23 -11.68 0.22
CA TRP A 181 -3.56 -11.41 -0.32
C TRP A 181 -3.51 -11.17 -1.83
N SER A 182 -2.36 -10.72 -2.34
CA SER A 182 -2.00 -10.78 -3.77
C SER A 182 -1.32 -12.09 -4.19
N GLY A 183 -1.03 -12.97 -3.23
CA GLY A 183 -0.34 -14.26 -3.38
C GLY A 183 -1.35 -15.38 -3.32
N VAL A 184 -2.15 -15.51 -4.38
CA VAL A 184 -3.08 -16.64 -4.51
C VAL A 184 -2.26 -17.88 -4.84
N LYS A 185 -2.28 -18.89 -3.97
CA LYS A 185 -1.81 -20.23 -4.33
C LYS A 185 -2.70 -20.72 -5.47
N PRO A 186 -2.16 -21.13 -6.64
CA PRO A 186 -2.98 -21.70 -7.71
C PRO A 186 -3.76 -22.89 -7.15
N TRP A 187 -5.07 -22.95 -7.37
CA TRP A 187 -5.85 -24.08 -6.87
C TRP A 187 -5.57 -25.32 -7.73
N ASN A 188 -5.17 -26.40 -7.07
CA ASN A 188 -4.90 -27.69 -7.69
C ASN A 188 -6.21 -28.35 -8.13
N ALA A 189 -6.24 -28.88 -9.35
CA ALA A 189 -7.43 -29.45 -9.96
C ALA A 189 -7.85 -30.81 -9.36
N GLU A 190 -7.05 -31.39 -8.47
CA GLU A 190 -7.19 -32.79 -8.04
C GLU A 190 -7.83 -32.96 -6.66
N GLY A 191 -8.20 -31.89 -5.95
CA GLY A 191 -8.73 -32.03 -4.59
C GLY A 191 -7.71 -32.61 -3.59
N ASP A 192 -6.45 -32.73 -4.01
CA ASP A 192 -5.36 -33.09 -3.12
C ASP A 192 -5.21 -31.99 -2.08
N LYS A 193 -5.13 -32.40 -0.82
CA LYS A 193 -4.76 -31.52 0.28
C LYS A 193 -3.52 -30.73 -0.16
N PRO A 194 -3.41 -29.43 0.18
CA PRO A 194 -2.17 -28.69 -0.04
C PRO A 194 -1.02 -29.55 0.48
N PRO A 195 0.15 -29.59 -0.20
CA PRO A 195 1.29 -30.34 0.30
C PRO A 195 1.41 -30.02 1.78
N GLN A 196 1.33 -31.05 2.62
CA GLN A 196 1.60 -30.89 4.03
C GLN A 196 3.07 -30.50 4.09
N ASP A 197 3.34 -29.20 4.15
CA ASP A 197 4.63 -28.63 4.51
C ASP A 197 4.89 -29.05 5.97
N ASN A 198 5.23 -30.32 6.15
CA ASN A 198 5.77 -30.90 7.37
C ASN A 198 7.27 -30.62 7.51
N ASP A 199 7.87 -29.94 6.54
CA ASP A 199 9.16 -29.30 6.72
C ASP A 199 8.89 -27.98 7.45
N ALA A 200 8.98 -28.11 8.78
CA ALA A 200 8.88 -27.03 9.73
C ALA A 200 9.64 -25.79 9.24
N PHE A 201 8.89 -24.70 9.10
CA PHE A 201 9.45 -23.38 9.35
C PHE A 201 9.92 -23.37 10.80
N ASP A 202 11.16 -23.80 11.03
CA ASP A 202 11.83 -23.63 12.32
C ASP A 202 11.90 -22.12 12.60
N ASP A 203 11.27 -21.75 13.71
CA ASP A 203 10.80 -20.42 14.10
C ASP A 203 11.91 -19.44 14.53
N GLU A 204 13.19 -19.72 14.23
CA GLU A 204 14.33 -18.93 14.74
C GLU A 204 15.31 -18.44 13.68
N GLY A 205 15.17 -18.85 12.42
CA GLY A 205 15.93 -18.28 11.31
C GLY A 205 15.06 -17.33 10.52
N TYR A 206 15.45 -16.06 10.40
CA TYR A 206 15.11 -15.37 9.16
C TYR A 206 15.70 -16.22 8.02
N GLY A 207 14.83 -17.01 7.41
CA GLY A 207 14.81 -17.00 5.96
C GLY A 207 14.76 -15.53 5.56
N TYR A 208 15.89 -15.00 5.10
CA TYR A 208 15.87 -14.44 3.75
C TYR A 208 14.94 -15.33 2.95
N PHE A 209 14.04 -14.77 2.14
CA PHE A 209 13.43 -15.61 1.11
C PHE A 209 14.58 -16.42 0.49
N GLU A 210 14.70 -17.72 0.83
CA GLU A 210 15.29 -18.65 -0.07
C GLU A 210 14.31 -18.51 -1.22
N GLU A 211 14.72 -17.67 -2.18
CA GLU A 211 14.35 -17.86 -3.56
C GLU A 211 14.36 -19.35 -3.71
N VAL A 212 13.17 -19.94 -3.76
CA VAL A 212 13.03 -21.37 -3.86
C VAL A 212 13.95 -21.74 -5.00
N GLU A 213 15.05 -22.44 -4.70
CA GLU A 213 15.97 -23.02 -5.67
C GLU A 213 15.25 -24.17 -6.40
N THR A 214 14.02 -23.93 -6.86
CA THR A 214 13.60 -24.48 -8.13
C THR A 214 14.52 -23.84 -9.16
N SER A 215 15.54 -24.59 -9.53
CA SER A 215 16.56 -24.36 -10.56
C SER A 215 16.01 -24.12 -11.98
N GLY A 216 14.79 -23.61 -12.11
CA GLY A 216 14.40 -22.78 -13.24
C GLY A 216 14.52 -21.34 -12.80
N GLU A 217 15.61 -20.67 -13.22
CA GLU A 217 15.87 -19.24 -13.04
C GLU A 217 14.55 -18.46 -12.88
N TYR A 218 14.30 -17.93 -11.68
CA TYR A 218 13.36 -16.82 -11.54
C TYR A 218 14.02 -15.62 -12.20
N GLN A 219 14.01 -15.60 -13.53
CA GLN A 219 14.29 -14.40 -14.28
C GLN A 219 13.18 -13.42 -13.90
N PRO A 220 13.47 -12.25 -13.31
CA PRO A 220 12.48 -11.21 -13.21
C PRO A 220 11.97 -10.95 -14.63
N GLU A 221 10.76 -11.42 -14.93
CA GLU A 221 10.15 -11.26 -16.25
C GLU A 221 10.20 -9.77 -16.60
N PRO A 222 10.76 -9.36 -17.75
CA PRO A 222 11.05 -7.95 -17.96
C PRO A 222 9.80 -7.09 -18.28
N PHE A 223 8.57 -7.63 -18.22
CA PHE A 223 7.40 -7.00 -18.87
C PHE A 223 6.11 -7.08 -18.07
N THR A 224 5.42 -5.93 -17.90
CA THR A 224 4.16 -5.79 -17.15
C THR A 224 2.94 -6.19 -17.97
N SER A 225 2.50 -7.45 -17.83
CA SER A 225 1.17 -7.91 -18.20
C SER A 225 0.06 -7.10 -17.48
N LEU A 226 -1.13 -6.97 -18.09
CA LEU A 226 -2.39 -6.65 -17.37
C LEU A 226 -2.63 -7.60 -16.17
N PHE A 227 -1.87 -8.69 -16.12
CA PHE A 227 -1.81 -9.73 -15.10
C PHE A 227 -0.48 -9.80 -14.30
N LEU A 228 0.36 -8.75 -14.25
CA LEU A 228 1.45 -8.65 -13.26
C LEU A 228 1.04 -7.77 -12.06
N PRO A 229 1.66 -7.94 -10.88
CA PRO A 229 1.41 -7.15 -9.70
C PRO A 229 2.10 -5.80 -9.90
N LEU A 230 1.51 -4.98 -10.76
CA LEU A 230 1.48 -3.57 -10.47
C LEU A 230 0.97 -3.53 -9.03
N ASN A 231 1.83 -3.19 -8.07
CA ASN A 231 1.52 -3.15 -6.63
C ASN A 231 0.34 -2.20 -6.45
N TRP A 232 -0.87 -2.71 -6.68
CA TRP A 232 -2.09 -1.95 -6.70
C TRP A 232 -2.68 -2.16 -5.36
N TYR A 233 -2.36 -1.17 -4.56
CA TYR A 233 -2.69 -1.06 -3.18
C TYR A 233 -4.19 -1.25 -3.02
N PRO A 234 -4.59 -2.04 -2.02
CA PRO A 234 -5.99 -2.21 -1.63
C PRO A 234 -6.79 -0.93 -1.26
N CYS A 235 -6.41 0.26 -1.77
CA CYS A 235 -6.96 1.60 -1.49
C CYS A 235 -7.96 2.12 -2.53
N ASP A 236 -8.03 1.51 -3.73
CA ASP A 236 -8.95 1.95 -4.79
C ASP A 236 -10.41 1.66 -4.46
N LEU A 237 -10.63 0.62 -3.66
CA LEU A 237 -11.90 0.32 -3.03
C LEU A 237 -11.81 0.67 -1.55
N PRO A 238 -12.92 1.08 -0.92
CA PRO A 238 -12.93 1.30 0.52
C PRO A 238 -12.47 0.03 1.24
N GLY A 239 -11.81 0.20 2.38
CA GLY A 239 -11.62 -0.90 3.34
C GLY A 239 -12.76 -0.89 4.36
N LEU A 240 -12.79 -1.93 5.20
CA LEU A 240 -13.76 -2.05 6.30
C LEU A 240 -13.95 -0.73 7.07
N ASP A 241 -12.86 -0.04 7.43
CA ASP A 241 -12.92 1.18 8.22
C ASP A 241 -13.53 2.37 7.46
N ARG A 242 -13.33 2.46 6.13
CA ARG A 242 -14.04 3.47 5.33
C ARG A 242 -15.53 3.16 5.27
N CYS A 243 -15.91 1.88 5.25
CA CYS A 243 -17.32 1.49 5.35
C CYS A 243 -17.90 1.86 6.72
N VAL A 244 -17.20 1.53 7.80
CA VAL A 244 -17.59 1.90 9.17
C VAL A 244 -17.73 3.41 9.31
N ALA A 245 -16.76 4.19 8.85
CA ALA A 245 -16.81 5.65 8.90
C ALA A 245 -17.98 6.22 8.08
N ALA A 246 -18.25 5.68 6.88
CA ALA A 246 -19.37 6.13 6.05
C ALA A 246 -20.73 5.82 6.69
N ILE A 247 -20.86 4.66 7.35
CA ILE A 247 -22.08 4.28 8.09
C ILE A 247 -22.25 5.16 9.32
N ALA A 248 -21.20 5.35 10.10
CA ALA A 248 -21.21 6.19 11.31
C ALA A 248 -21.53 7.66 11.00
N ALA A 249 -21.05 8.19 9.86
CA ALA A 249 -21.36 9.55 9.42
C ALA A 249 -22.82 9.76 9.00
N ASN A 250 -23.62 8.69 8.87
CA ASN A 250 -25.04 8.76 8.56
C ASN A 250 -25.85 8.31 9.79
N PRO A 251 -26.47 9.23 10.56
CA PRO A 251 -27.14 8.89 11.81
C PRO A 251 -28.21 7.81 11.68
N LYS A 252 -28.96 7.78 10.57
CA LYS A 252 -29.99 6.74 10.34
C LYS A 252 -29.37 5.37 10.13
N LEU A 253 -28.25 5.30 9.40
CA LEU A 253 -27.55 4.03 9.18
C LEU A 253 -26.87 3.60 10.49
N ALA A 254 -26.20 4.52 11.19
CA ALA A 254 -25.59 4.24 12.49
C ALA A 254 -26.62 3.68 13.48
N GLU A 255 -27.75 4.37 13.68
CA GLU A 255 -28.84 3.94 14.56
C GLU A 255 -29.35 2.53 14.19
N SER A 256 -29.57 2.26 12.89
CA SER A 256 -30.02 0.94 12.46
C SER A 256 -29.02 -0.19 12.77
N ARG A 257 -27.71 0.11 12.83
CA ARG A 257 -26.65 -0.88 13.09
C ARG A 257 -26.35 -1.06 14.57
N THR A 258 -26.70 -0.08 15.37
CA THR A 258 -26.47 -0.10 16.81
C THR A 258 -27.75 -0.45 17.60
N ALA A 259 -28.92 -0.40 16.97
CA ALA A 259 -30.21 -0.76 17.57
C ALA A 259 -30.23 -2.16 18.21
N ASP A 260 -29.54 -3.13 17.60
CA ASP A 260 -29.46 -4.51 18.06
C ASP A 260 -28.11 -4.85 18.74
N LEU A 261 -27.36 -3.83 19.19
CA LEU A 261 -26.02 -4.03 19.76
C LEU A 261 -26.02 -5.02 20.94
N ASP A 262 -26.97 -4.91 21.86
CA ASP A 262 -27.11 -5.84 23.00
C ASP A 262 -27.36 -7.28 22.53
N ALA A 263 -28.16 -7.45 21.47
CA ALA A 263 -28.44 -8.76 20.90
C ALA A 263 -27.18 -9.35 20.23
N LEU A 264 -26.38 -8.53 19.56
CA LEU A 264 -25.10 -8.94 18.96
C LEU A 264 -24.08 -9.32 20.04
N LEU A 265 -23.93 -8.53 21.10
CA LEU A 265 -23.06 -8.81 22.24
C LEU A 265 -23.44 -10.14 22.91
N LYS A 266 -24.74 -10.32 23.18
CA LYS A 266 -25.25 -11.56 23.76
C LYS A 266 -24.97 -12.75 22.85
N LYS A 267 -25.22 -12.63 21.55
CA LYS A 267 -24.99 -13.71 20.58
C LYS A 267 -23.50 -14.07 20.48
N ALA A 268 -22.61 -13.09 20.48
CA ALA A 268 -21.17 -13.31 20.48
C ALA A 268 -20.73 -14.10 21.73
N LYS A 269 -21.24 -13.73 22.90
CA LYS A 269 -20.99 -14.44 24.15
C LYS A 269 -21.55 -15.86 24.13
N ASP A 270 -22.81 -16.04 23.75
CA ASP A 270 -23.46 -17.35 23.68
C ASP A 270 -22.71 -18.30 22.73
N SER A 271 -22.23 -17.81 21.58
CA SER A 271 -21.42 -18.59 20.64
C SER A 271 -20.03 -18.94 21.19
N GLN A 272 -19.38 -18.03 21.93
CA GLN A 272 -18.10 -18.28 22.60
C GLN A 272 -18.25 -19.30 23.74
N ASP A 273 -19.24 -19.13 24.61
CA ASP A 273 -19.54 -20.05 25.71
C ASP A 273 -19.84 -21.47 25.18
N LYS A 274 -20.54 -21.56 24.03
CA LYS A 274 -20.79 -22.83 23.35
C LYS A 274 -19.49 -23.48 22.87
N LEU A 275 -18.56 -22.72 22.28
CA LEU A 275 -17.25 -23.21 21.86
C LEU A 275 -16.41 -23.70 23.06
N ASP A 276 -16.37 -22.93 24.15
CA ASP A 276 -15.57 -23.23 25.34
C ASP A 276 -16.12 -24.44 26.12
N SER A 277 -17.43 -24.65 26.09
CA SER A 277 -18.08 -25.81 26.70
C SER A 277 -17.87 -27.12 25.92
N LEU A 278 -17.37 -27.06 24.69
CA LEU A 278 -17.18 -28.23 23.84
C LEU A 278 -16.04 -29.11 24.37
N ARG A 279 -16.40 -30.22 25.02
CA ARG A 279 -15.47 -31.21 25.59
C ARG A 279 -15.10 -32.34 24.63
N THR A 280 -15.68 -32.39 23.43
CA THR A 280 -15.50 -33.49 22.48
C THR A 280 -14.19 -33.37 21.71
N GLY A 281 -13.64 -34.50 21.27
CA GLY A 281 -12.55 -34.55 20.29
C GLY A 281 -13.03 -34.41 18.83
N ASP A 282 -14.27 -33.95 18.62
CA ASP A 282 -14.82 -33.71 17.28
C ASP A 282 -14.26 -32.41 16.72
N GLU A 283 -13.17 -32.54 15.96
CA GLU A 283 -12.43 -31.42 15.39
C GLU A 283 -13.26 -30.64 14.36
N GLU A 284 -14.11 -31.31 13.59
CA GLU A 284 -14.96 -30.67 12.58
C GLU A 284 -16.02 -29.79 13.24
N LEU A 285 -16.72 -30.32 14.24
CA LEU A 285 -17.68 -29.54 15.02
C LEU A 285 -17.01 -28.37 15.74
N ARG A 286 -15.82 -28.58 16.31
CA ARG A 286 -15.04 -27.52 16.96
C ARG A 286 -14.68 -26.40 15.98
N LEU A 287 -14.24 -26.75 14.77
CA LEU A 287 -13.92 -25.78 13.73
C LEU A 287 -15.15 -24.98 13.29
N GLN A 288 -16.29 -25.64 13.09
CA GLN A 288 -17.55 -24.97 12.75
C GLN A 288 -18.00 -24.00 13.85
N LEU A 289 -17.95 -24.41 15.11
CA LEU A 289 -18.29 -23.54 16.24
C LEU A 289 -17.29 -22.39 16.42
N ALA A 290 -16.00 -22.61 16.17
CA ALA A 290 -14.98 -21.57 16.21
C ALA A 290 -15.21 -20.51 15.12
N LYS A 291 -15.56 -20.94 13.89
CA LYS A 291 -15.92 -20.02 12.81
C LYS A 291 -17.17 -19.21 13.15
N GLN A 292 -18.19 -19.85 13.73
CA GLN A 292 -19.42 -19.17 14.15
C GLN A 292 -19.17 -18.16 15.27
N ALA A 293 -18.44 -18.54 16.32
CA ALA A 293 -18.08 -17.65 17.43
C ALA A 293 -17.26 -16.46 16.94
N THR A 294 -16.29 -16.70 16.04
CA THR A 294 -15.49 -15.64 15.42
C THR A 294 -16.37 -14.68 14.61
N THR A 295 -17.32 -15.21 13.83
CA THR A 295 -18.25 -14.41 13.02
C THR A 295 -19.14 -13.53 13.90
N ASP A 296 -19.78 -14.10 14.92
CA ASP A 296 -20.67 -13.35 15.81
C ASP A 296 -19.90 -12.30 16.61
N ARG A 297 -18.68 -12.63 17.08
CA ARG A 297 -17.78 -11.67 17.73
C ARG A 297 -17.45 -10.49 16.83
N TRP A 298 -17.05 -10.72 15.58
CA TRP A 298 -16.67 -9.64 14.67
C TRP A 298 -17.85 -8.75 14.26
N ARG A 299 -19.05 -9.31 14.16
CA ARG A 299 -20.27 -8.50 13.97
C ARG A 299 -20.51 -7.55 15.15
N ALA A 300 -20.37 -8.04 16.38
CA ALA A 300 -20.49 -7.22 17.57
C ALA A 300 -19.39 -6.13 17.63
N VAL A 301 -18.13 -6.48 17.36
CA VAL A 301 -17.01 -5.53 17.32
C VAL A 301 -17.22 -4.43 16.28
N ILE A 302 -17.71 -4.77 15.08
CA ILE A 302 -18.01 -3.77 14.04
C ILE A 302 -19.15 -2.84 14.46
N ALA A 303 -20.21 -3.36 15.07
CA ALA A 303 -21.30 -2.53 15.59
C ALA A 303 -20.79 -1.55 16.68
N LEU A 304 -19.91 -2.01 17.58
CA LEU A 304 -19.26 -1.16 18.58
C LEU A 304 -18.37 -0.08 17.95
N ARG A 305 -17.62 -0.40 16.89
CA ARG A 305 -16.83 0.59 16.14
C ARG A 305 -17.73 1.65 15.50
N ILE A 306 -18.88 1.26 14.94
CA ILE A 306 -19.85 2.20 14.34
C ILE A 306 -20.42 3.12 15.42
N ALA A 307 -20.89 2.56 16.54
CA ALA A 307 -21.40 3.31 17.69
C ALA A 307 -20.37 4.32 18.20
N ALA A 308 -19.17 3.85 18.55
CA ALA A 308 -18.09 4.67 19.06
C ALA A 308 -17.69 5.80 18.09
N THR A 309 -17.66 5.52 16.78
CA THR A 309 -17.35 6.54 15.77
C THR A 309 -18.46 7.60 15.68
N SER A 310 -19.73 7.20 15.84
CA SER A 310 -20.88 8.15 15.88
C SER A 310 -20.82 9.01 17.13
N GLU A 311 -20.63 8.41 18.31
CA GLU A 311 -20.51 9.10 19.61
C GLU A 311 -19.35 10.11 19.60
N LEU A 312 -18.20 9.71 19.04
CA LEU A 312 -17.06 10.60 18.82
C LEU A 312 -17.43 11.77 17.89
N ALA A 313 -18.14 11.53 16.78
CA ALA A 313 -18.56 12.60 15.89
C ALA A 313 -19.58 13.58 16.53
N GLU A 314 -20.38 13.10 17.48
CA GLU A 314 -21.34 13.88 18.26
C GLU A 314 -20.69 14.63 19.43
N GLY A 315 -19.45 14.27 19.79
CA GLY A 315 -18.72 14.84 20.91
C GLY A 315 -19.07 14.23 22.27
N ASP A 316 -19.75 13.07 22.29
CA ASP A 316 -20.02 12.30 23.51
C ASP A 316 -18.83 11.37 23.81
N TRP A 317 -17.75 11.98 24.29
CA TRP A 317 -16.48 11.28 24.51
C TRP A 317 -16.58 10.23 25.62
N GLU A 318 -17.41 10.45 26.64
CA GLU A 318 -17.61 9.47 27.71
C GLU A 318 -18.40 8.24 27.25
N ALA A 319 -19.46 8.42 26.45
CA ALA A 319 -20.15 7.29 25.83
C ALA A 319 -19.22 6.52 24.89
N ALA A 320 -18.48 7.23 24.04
CA ALA A 320 -17.48 6.63 23.15
C ALA A 320 -16.45 5.79 23.94
N GLU A 321 -15.91 6.33 25.05
CA GLU A 321 -14.98 5.59 25.92
C GLU A 321 -15.57 4.25 26.40
N ALA A 322 -16.81 4.28 26.91
CA ALA A 322 -17.50 3.10 27.42
C ALA A 322 -17.75 2.06 26.31
N THR A 323 -18.28 2.50 25.17
CA THR A 323 -18.53 1.67 23.99
C THR A 323 -17.23 1.01 23.48
N ILE A 324 -16.16 1.79 23.37
CA ILE A 324 -14.86 1.28 22.90
C ILE A 324 -14.28 0.26 23.87
N LYS A 325 -14.36 0.51 25.19
CA LYS A 325 -13.90 -0.45 26.20
C LYS A 325 -14.66 -1.77 26.12
N SER A 326 -15.98 -1.74 25.93
CA SER A 326 -16.77 -2.95 25.69
C SER A 326 -16.30 -3.70 24.43
N GLY A 327 -15.95 -2.99 23.36
CA GLY A 327 -15.36 -3.60 22.17
C GLY A 327 -14.00 -4.25 22.42
N LEU A 328 -13.13 -3.61 23.21
CA LEU A 328 -11.82 -4.14 23.56
C LEU A 328 -11.90 -5.34 24.51
N GLU A 329 -12.98 -5.52 25.27
CA GLU A 329 -13.21 -6.77 26.01
C GLU A 329 -13.42 -7.96 25.07
N LEU A 330 -14.05 -7.75 23.91
CA LEU A 330 -14.25 -8.78 22.88
C LEU A 330 -13.01 -8.99 22.01
N ALA A 331 -12.32 -7.89 21.68
CA ALA A 331 -11.14 -7.89 20.83
C ALA A 331 -10.06 -6.95 21.41
N PRO A 332 -9.26 -7.43 22.40
CA PRO A 332 -8.28 -6.59 23.13
C PRO A 332 -7.22 -5.94 22.25
N ASP A 333 -6.96 -6.54 21.08
CA ASP A 333 -5.94 -6.12 20.15
C ASP A 333 -6.51 -5.40 18.92
N ASP A 334 -7.78 -5.01 18.97
CA ASP A 334 -8.42 -4.32 17.86
C ASP A 334 -7.82 -2.94 17.60
N ILE A 335 -7.00 -2.85 16.54
CA ILE A 335 -6.28 -1.63 16.18
C ILE A 335 -7.24 -0.44 16.04
N ALA A 336 -8.41 -0.63 15.43
CA ALA A 336 -9.34 0.49 15.21
C ALA A 336 -9.98 0.95 16.52
N LEU A 337 -10.34 0.02 17.42
CA LEU A 337 -10.85 0.38 18.74
C LEU A 337 -9.76 1.01 19.62
N LEU A 338 -8.52 0.51 19.57
CA LEU A 338 -7.39 1.13 20.25
C LEU A 338 -7.14 2.55 19.71
N ASP A 339 -7.14 2.75 18.40
CA ASP A 339 -7.04 4.07 17.78
C ASP A 339 -8.15 5.01 18.27
N LEU A 340 -9.41 4.59 18.21
CA LEU A 340 -10.56 5.36 18.72
C LEU A 340 -10.41 5.70 20.21
N LEU A 341 -9.95 4.76 21.06
CA LEU A 341 -9.80 5.02 22.49
C LEU A 341 -8.70 6.06 22.76
N ALA A 342 -7.61 6.02 22.00
CA ALA A 342 -6.56 7.01 22.12
C ALA A 342 -7.03 8.41 21.67
N GLN A 343 -7.88 8.49 20.64
CA GLN A 343 -8.52 9.76 20.25
C GLN A 343 -9.43 10.30 21.37
N VAL A 344 -10.30 9.44 21.92
CA VAL A 344 -11.19 9.80 23.05
C VAL A 344 -10.39 10.26 24.28
N TYR A 345 -9.32 9.57 24.63
CA TYR A 345 -8.44 10.00 25.73
C TYR A 345 -7.74 11.34 25.46
N GLY A 346 -7.40 11.64 24.20
CA GLY A 346 -6.94 12.96 23.80
C GLY A 346 -7.97 14.05 24.10
N HIS A 347 -9.24 13.84 23.72
CA HIS A 347 -10.33 14.78 23.97
C HIS A 347 -10.67 14.93 25.46
N LEU A 348 -10.58 13.85 26.23
CA LEU A 348 -10.83 13.84 27.68
C LEU A 348 -9.65 14.36 28.52
N GLY A 349 -8.51 14.71 27.90
CA GLY A 349 -7.30 15.11 28.62
C GLY A 349 -6.61 13.98 29.39
N LYS A 350 -6.96 12.72 29.10
CA LYS A 350 -6.40 11.48 29.69
C LYS A 350 -5.11 11.04 28.97
N ALA A 351 -4.17 11.98 28.88
CA ALA A 351 -2.94 11.83 28.10
C ALA A 351 -2.06 10.66 28.58
N GLU A 352 -2.01 10.44 29.89
CA GLU A 352 -1.19 9.39 30.50
C GLU A 352 -1.81 7.99 30.30
N GLU A 353 -3.13 7.89 30.35
CA GLU A 353 -3.86 6.66 30.06
C GLU A 353 -3.73 6.26 28.58
N ALA A 354 -3.76 7.25 27.67
CA ALA A 354 -3.45 7.01 26.26
C ALA A 354 -2.03 6.46 26.10
N ARG A 355 -1.04 7.16 26.66
CA ARG A 355 0.38 6.80 26.55
C ARG A 355 0.68 5.42 27.12
N ASN A 356 0.31 5.19 28.38
CA ASN A 356 0.74 4.02 29.15
C ASN A 356 -0.14 2.78 28.90
N GLY A 357 -1.36 2.96 28.37
CA GLY A 357 -2.26 1.87 28.04
C GLY A 357 -2.32 1.60 26.54
N VAL A 358 -3.13 2.39 25.86
CA VAL A 358 -3.61 2.10 24.49
C VAL A 358 -2.50 2.25 23.45
N LEU A 359 -1.72 3.32 23.52
CA LEU A 359 -0.61 3.58 22.59
C LEU A 359 0.56 2.63 22.84
N ALA A 360 0.82 2.29 24.10
CA ALA A 360 1.75 1.24 24.46
C ALA A 360 1.32 -0.11 23.85
N ARG A 361 0.01 -0.44 23.92
CA ARG A 361 -0.51 -1.66 23.28
C ARG A 361 -0.31 -1.63 21.77
N LEU A 362 -0.79 -0.58 21.08
CA LEU A 362 -0.63 -0.41 19.62
C LEU A 362 0.82 -0.57 19.17
N ARG A 363 1.76 0.02 19.90
CA ARG A 363 3.20 -0.06 19.62
C ARG A 363 3.73 -1.50 19.67
N THR A 364 3.20 -2.34 20.55
CA THR A 364 3.70 -3.70 20.83
C THR A 364 2.96 -4.81 20.09
N LEU A 365 1.95 -4.49 19.27
CA LEU A 365 1.22 -5.51 18.51
C LEU A 365 2.13 -6.15 17.46
N ALA A 366 2.35 -7.46 17.60
CA ALA A 366 3.27 -8.29 16.79
C ALA A 366 3.08 -8.24 15.27
N TYR A 367 1.92 -7.74 14.85
CA TYR A 367 1.50 -7.70 13.45
C TYR A 367 1.46 -6.28 12.88
N LEU A 368 1.73 -5.24 13.69
CA LEU A 368 1.95 -3.90 13.20
C LEU A 368 3.44 -3.71 12.90
N GLY A 369 3.80 -3.73 11.61
CA GLY A 369 5.15 -3.42 11.13
C GLY A 369 5.14 -2.19 10.24
N ILE A 370 5.93 -1.17 10.62
CA ILE A 370 6.14 0.04 9.80
C ILE A 370 7.56 -0.02 9.22
N TYR A 371 7.63 -0.27 7.91
CA TYR A 371 8.87 -0.20 7.15
C TYR A 371 9.03 1.18 6.50
N SER A 372 10.25 1.64 6.22
CA SER A 372 10.48 2.93 5.57
C SER A 372 9.78 3.06 4.21
N ASN A 373 9.75 1.99 3.43
CA ASN A 373 9.04 1.92 2.15
C ASN A 373 7.50 1.94 2.28
N THR A 374 6.96 1.98 3.50
CA THR A 374 5.51 1.93 3.71
C THR A 374 4.81 3.24 3.37
N LEU A 375 5.45 4.40 3.51
CA LEU A 375 4.78 5.69 3.26
C LEU A 375 4.49 6.01 1.80
N TYR A 376 5.20 5.38 0.87
CA TYR A 376 5.02 5.67 -0.55
C TYR A 376 3.75 5.06 -1.12
N LEU A 377 3.04 4.27 -0.31
CA LEU A 377 1.96 3.42 -0.74
C LEU A 377 0.68 3.87 -0.02
N PRO A 378 -0.31 4.45 -0.73
CA PRO A 378 -1.50 5.04 -0.09
C PRO A 378 -2.26 4.12 0.87
N THR A 379 -2.26 2.80 0.69
CA THR A 379 -2.83 1.88 1.71
C THR A 379 -2.01 1.76 2.96
N LYS A 380 -0.71 1.88 2.84
CA LYS A 380 0.21 1.73 3.96
C LYS A 380 0.31 3.04 4.76
N ASN A 381 -0.04 4.19 4.17
CA ASN A 381 -0.38 5.40 4.92
C ASN A 381 -1.45 5.11 5.97
N GLN A 382 -2.45 4.26 5.70
CA GLN A 382 -3.47 3.92 6.70
C GLN A 382 -2.89 3.21 7.93
N VAL A 383 -1.81 2.43 7.77
CA VAL A 383 -1.14 1.78 8.91
C VAL A 383 -0.36 2.81 9.71
N VAL A 384 0.37 3.69 9.03
CA VAL A 384 1.09 4.80 9.67
C VAL A 384 0.13 5.76 10.36
N ASP A 385 -0.98 6.13 9.71
CA ASP A 385 -2.03 6.99 10.26
C ASP A 385 -2.61 6.38 11.53
N ARG A 386 -2.99 5.10 11.56
CA ARG A 386 -3.53 4.46 12.79
C ARG A 386 -2.56 4.44 13.95
N VAL A 387 -1.29 4.39 13.64
CA VAL A 387 -0.25 4.27 14.64
C VAL A 387 0.12 5.66 15.15
N PHE A 388 0.40 6.59 14.26
CA PHE A 388 0.94 7.91 14.59
C PHE A 388 -0.10 9.01 14.75
N THR A 389 -1.30 8.90 14.15
CA THR A 389 -2.38 9.89 14.35
C THR A 389 -2.78 9.99 15.81
N PRO A 390 -2.94 8.88 16.56
CA PRO A 390 -3.16 8.95 18.00
C PRO A 390 -2.06 9.69 18.77
N ALA A 391 -0.79 9.44 18.44
CA ALA A 391 0.33 10.14 19.05
C ALA A 391 0.36 11.63 18.67
N LEU A 392 -0.07 11.97 17.44
CA LEU A 392 -0.20 13.35 16.99
C LEU A 392 -1.34 14.08 17.70
N ASN A 393 -2.48 13.43 17.86
CA ASN A 393 -3.62 13.98 18.61
C ASN A 393 -3.22 14.19 20.08
N LEU A 394 -2.49 13.24 20.67
CA LEU A 394 -1.89 13.39 21.99
C LEU A 394 -0.90 14.56 22.04
N TYR A 395 -0.07 14.76 21.02
CA TYR A 395 0.85 15.90 20.93
C TYR A 395 0.10 17.24 20.88
N ARG A 396 -0.97 17.32 20.09
CA ARG A 396 -1.81 18.53 19.99
C ARG A 396 -2.50 18.87 21.31
N ALA A 397 -2.91 17.85 22.07
CA ALA A 397 -3.50 18.03 23.40
C ALA A 397 -2.43 18.29 24.50
N ASN A 398 -1.29 17.63 24.42
CA ASN A 398 -0.18 17.68 25.38
C ASN A 398 1.16 17.45 24.66
N PRO A 399 1.88 18.53 24.29
CA PRO A 399 3.10 18.43 23.48
C PRO A 399 4.20 17.56 24.09
N GLN A 400 4.38 17.63 25.42
CA GLN A 400 5.42 16.86 26.12
C GLN A 400 5.11 15.35 26.05
N ALA A 401 3.87 14.96 26.31
CA ALA A 401 3.43 13.57 26.28
C ALA A 401 3.48 13.00 24.87
N GLY A 402 3.00 13.76 23.88
CA GLY A 402 3.04 13.36 22.48
C GLY A 402 4.46 13.24 21.93
N LEU A 403 5.37 14.17 22.24
CA LEU A 403 6.78 14.05 21.85
C LEU A 403 7.45 12.80 22.43
N THR A 404 7.18 12.52 23.71
CA THR A 404 7.67 11.30 24.38
C THR A 404 7.13 10.06 23.67
N GLN A 405 5.84 10.06 23.32
CA GLN A 405 5.21 8.97 22.62
C GLN A 405 5.77 8.77 21.20
N PHE A 406 5.96 9.84 20.43
CA PHE A 406 6.61 9.78 19.12
C PHE A 406 7.99 9.15 19.21
N GLU A 407 8.79 9.55 20.20
CA GLU A 407 10.13 8.99 20.39
C GLU A 407 10.10 7.51 20.79
N GLN A 408 9.18 7.13 21.68
CA GLN A 408 8.96 5.72 22.04
C GLN A 408 8.53 4.89 20.83
N MET A 409 7.61 5.40 20.02
CA MET A 409 7.18 4.73 18.80
C MET A 409 8.30 4.71 17.76
N ARG A 410 9.15 5.72 17.69
CA ARG A 410 10.30 5.73 16.77
C ARG A 410 11.33 4.66 17.14
N THR A 411 11.60 4.48 18.44
CA THR A 411 12.68 3.62 18.93
C THR A 411 12.26 2.20 19.24
N SER A 412 10.97 1.97 19.52
CA SER A 412 10.50 0.70 20.08
C SER A 412 9.22 0.15 19.42
N PHE A 413 9.06 0.30 18.10
CA PHE A 413 7.88 -0.16 17.37
C PHE A 413 7.95 -1.64 16.97
N GLY A 414 6.88 -2.38 17.22
CA GLY A 414 6.79 -3.82 16.98
C GLY A 414 6.83 -4.62 18.28
N ASP A 415 6.63 -5.94 18.18
CA ASP A 415 6.76 -6.82 19.33
C ASP A 415 8.22 -6.90 19.82
N THR A 416 8.43 -7.54 20.97
CA THR A 416 9.76 -7.71 21.59
C THR A 416 10.77 -8.42 20.69
N ASN A 417 10.32 -9.21 19.72
CA ASN A 417 11.16 -10.00 18.82
C ASN A 417 11.37 -9.30 17.46
N ARG A 418 10.55 -8.30 17.15
CA ARG A 418 10.48 -7.58 15.86
C ARG A 418 10.51 -6.08 16.04
N ASN A 419 11.11 -5.62 17.13
CA ASN A 419 11.24 -4.21 17.40
C ASN A 419 12.11 -3.56 16.30
N GLN A 420 11.46 -2.89 15.35
CA GLN A 420 12.11 -2.19 14.27
C GLN A 420 11.93 -0.69 14.50
N PRO A 421 13.01 0.05 14.74
CA PRO A 421 12.90 1.49 14.87
C PRO A 421 12.33 2.08 13.58
N VAL A 422 11.33 2.94 13.71
CA VAL A 422 10.77 3.66 12.57
C VAL A 422 11.78 4.69 12.13
N PHE A 423 12.22 4.59 10.86
CA PHE A 423 13.17 5.53 10.28
C PHE A 423 12.69 6.99 10.42
N SER A 424 13.54 7.89 10.93
CA SER A 424 13.14 9.29 11.17
C SER A 424 12.65 9.99 9.90
N GLY A 425 13.17 9.63 8.72
CA GLY A 425 12.73 10.23 7.46
C GLY A 425 11.29 9.87 7.13
N THR A 426 10.89 8.64 7.47
CA THR A 426 9.50 8.17 7.35
C THR A 426 8.58 9.04 8.21
N LEU A 427 8.85 9.10 9.51
CA LEU A 427 8.05 9.91 10.42
C LEU A 427 8.00 11.39 9.98
N GLY A 428 9.12 11.95 9.54
CA GLY A 428 9.23 13.31 9.05
C GLY A 428 8.38 13.61 7.80
N ILE A 429 8.38 12.73 6.81
CA ILE A 429 7.53 12.85 5.61
C ILE A 429 6.05 12.78 6.00
N TRP A 430 5.68 11.82 6.84
CA TRP A 430 4.31 11.68 7.32
C TRP A 430 3.84 12.94 8.06
N LEU A 431 4.63 13.47 8.98
CA LEU A 431 4.31 14.71 9.70
C LEU A 431 4.15 15.92 8.76
N SER A 432 4.95 15.99 7.69
CA SER A 432 4.80 17.03 6.66
C SER A 432 3.43 16.93 5.98
N MET A 433 2.99 15.71 5.65
CA MET A 433 1.66 15.47 5.08
C MET A 433 0.51 15.81 6.05
N GLN A 434 0.74 15.70 7.35
CA GLN A 434 -0.22 16.08 8.41
C GLN A 434 -0.20 17.58 8.75
N ASN A 435 0.56 18.40 7.99
CA ASN A 435 0.74 19.83 8.22
C ASN A 435 1.37 20.16 9.59
N GLU A 436 2.38 19.37 9.99
CA GLU A 436 3.14 19.57 11.24
C GLU A 436 4.61 19.96 10.92
N PRO A 437 4.86 21.16 10.38
CA PRO A 437 6.13 21.50 9.73
C PRO A 437 7.34 21.50 10.67
N GLU A 438 7.17 21.91 11.93
CA GLU A 438 8.27 21.95 12.90
C GLU A 438 8.72 20.54 13.31
N LEU A 439 7.76 19.66 13.64
CA LEU A 439 8.05 18.26 13.94
C LEU A 439 8.60 17.52 12.72
N ALA A 440 8.03 17.79 11.55
CA ALA A 440 8.50 17.23 10.28
C ALA A 440 9.96 17.60 10.04
N ARG A 441 10.29 18.90 10.11
CA ARG A 441 11.66 19.40 9.90
C ARG A 441 12.64 18.76 10.87
N LYS A 442 12.32 18.67 12.16
CA LYS A 442 13.18 18.02 13.17
C LYS A 442 13.56 16.59 12.76
N ASN A 443 12.57 15.77 12.40
CA ASN A 443 12.77 14.38 12.03
C ASN A 443 13.47 14.22 10.68
N LEU A 444 13.17 15.09 9.70
CA LEU A 444 13.78 15.08 8.39
C LEU A 444 15.26 15.51 8.43
N ILE A 445 15.63 16.49 9.25
CA ILE A 445 17.05 16.87 9.45
C ILE A 445 17.82 15.70 10.07
N GLU A 446 17.26 15.04 11.09
CA GLU A 446 17.89 13.85 11.67
C GLU A 446 18.10 12.75 10.60
N ALA A 447 17.08 12.51 9.77
CA ALA A 447 17.17 11.55 8.68
C ALA A 447 18.22 11.94 7.62
N SER A 448 18.31 13.24 7.30
CA SER A 448 19.29 13.77 6.37
C SER A 448 20.73 13.55 6.86
N ARG A 449 20.97 13.72 8.17
CA ARG A 449 22.28 13.46 8.80
C ARG A 449 22.68 11.99 8.76
N LEU A 450 21.71 11.08 8.86
CA LEU A 450 21.98 9.64 8.90
C LEU A 450 22.21 9.07 7.50
N ASN A 451 21.33 9.42 6.56
CA ASN A 451 21.22 8.78 5.25
C ASN A 451 21.02 9.76 4.08
N GLY A 452 20.86 11.07 4.32
CA GLY A 452 20.63 12.07 3.29
C GLY A 452 21.87 12.89 2.94
N TYR A 453 21.66 14.09 2.43
CA TYR A 453 22.73 14.97 1.95
C TYR A 453 23.75 15.28 3.06
N GLU A 454 23.27 15.60 4.27
CA GLU A 454 24.14 15.91 5.41
C GLU A 454 25.01 14.72 5.85
N SER A 455 24.64 13.49 5.50
CA SER A 455 25.42 12.29 5.83
C SER A 455 26.71 12.14 5.02
N GLY A 456 26.81 12.83 3.86
CA GLY A 456 27.89 12.63 2.89
C GLY A 456 27.90 11.27 2.20
N LYS A 457 26.92 10.40 2.47
CA LYS A 457 26.76 9.10 1.82
C LYS A 457 26.02 9.26 0.48
N PRO A 458 26.14 8.26 -0.43
CA PRO A 458 25.29 8.16 -1.60
C PRO A 458 23.81 8.26 -1.26
N LEU A 459 23.07 9.08 -2.02
CA LEU A 459 21.62 9.19 -1.83
C LEU A 459 20.91 7.98 -2.43
N TYR A 460 20.19 7.25 -1.57
CA TYR A 460 19.24 6.24 -1.99
C TYR A 460 17.86 6.87 -2.28
N SER A 461 16.96 6.10 -2.87
CA SER A 461 15.61 6.57 -3.22
C SER A 461 14.87 7.21 -2.03
N GLU A 462 15.01 6.65 -0.82
CA GLU A 462 14.41 7.22 0.40
C GLU A 462 15.08 8.53 0.84
N SER A 463 16.40 8.63 0.68
CA SER A 463 17.17 9.82 1.00
C SER A 463 16.75 11.00 0.12
N VAL A 464 16.54 10.76 -1.18
CA VAL A 464 16.03 11.79 -2.10
C VAL A 464 14.70 12.36 -1.62
N LEU A 465 13.83 11.52 -1.07
CA LEU A 465 12.51 11.94 -0.57
C LEU A 465 12.64 12.80 0.69
N VAL A 466 13.55 12.46 1.58
CA VAL A 466 13.89 13.28 2.76
C VAL A 466 14.36 14.67 2.32
N GLU A 467 15.28 14.73 1.34
CA GLU A 467 15.81 16.01 0.84
C GLU A 467 14.74 16.86 0.15
N MET A 468 13.91 16.25 -0.70
CA MET A 468 12.79 16.95 -1.33
C MET A 468 11.79 17.47 -0.28
N ALA A 469 11.54 16.69 0.79
CA ALA A 469 10.63 17.10 1.86
C ALA A 469 11.18 18.32 2.62
N LEU A 470 12.48 18.33 2.94
CA LEU A 470 13.14 19.48 3.57
C LEU A 470 13.05 20.73 2.69
N LEU A 471 13.33 20.59 1.40
CA LEU A 471 13.21 21.68 0.44
C LEU A 471 11.78 22.23 0.38
N SER A 472 10.76 21.35 0.38
CA SER A 472 9.36 21.78 0.38
C SER A 472 8.93 22.51 1.65
N LEU A 473 9.63 22.28 2.77
CA LEU A 473 9.43 22.97 4.04
C LEU A 473 10.21 24.29 4.13
N GLY A 474 10.90 24.70 3.07
CA GLY A 474 11.70 25.94 3.05
C GLY A 474 13.08 25.81 3.71
N GLU A 475 13.60 24.59 3.89
CA GLU A 475 14.97 24.41 4.39
C GLU A 475 15.97 24.98 3.37
N GLY A 476 16.69 26.02 3.78
CA GLY A 476 17.64 26.75 2.92
C GLY A 476 17.05 28.00 2.24
N ASP A 477 15.82 28.40 2.56
CA ASP A 477 15.31 29.73 2.16
C ASP A 477 15.92 30.84 3.02
N THR A 478 16.23 31.98 2.38
CA THR A 478 16.95 33.13 2.94
C THR A 478 16.17 33.95 3.97
N SER A 479 14.98 33.52 4.36
CA SER A 479 14.17 34.21 5.38
C SER A 479 14.65 33.93 6.80
N GLU A 480 15.49 32.91 7.01
CA GLU A 480 16.20 32.75 8.28
C GLU A 480 17.32 33.80 8.34
N GLU A 481 17.30 34.69 9.35
CA GLU A 481 18.32 35.73 9.54
C GLU A 481 19.72 35.12 9.35
N GLU A 482 20.49 35.66 8.39
CA GLU A 482 21.89 35.29 8.19
C GLU A 482 22.62 35.40 9.53
N LYS A 483 22.84 34.26 10.19
CA LYS A 483 23.78 34.21 11.29
C LYS A 483 25.11 34.60 10.67
N ASN A 484 25.66 35.71 11.15
CA ASN A 484 26.96 36.22 10.71
C ASN A 484 28.04 35.25 11.21
N VAL A 485 28.15 34.09 10.55
CA VAL A 485 29.12 33.05 10.82
C VAL A 485 30.35 33.38 10.00
N GLN A 486 31.48 33.59 10.66
CA GLN A 486 32.74 33.78 9.95
C GLN A 486 33.05 32.53 9.12
N PRO A 487 33.44 32.68 7.84
CA PRO A 487 33.81 31.55 7.00
C PRO A 487 34.97 30.76 7.62
N ALA A 488 35.01 29.45 7.38
CA ALA A 488 36.05 28.60 7.92
C ALA A 488 37.44 29.06 7.43
N PRO A 489 38.47 29.11 8.31
CA PRO A 489 39.81 29.53 7.94
C PRO A 489 40.41 28.55 6.92
N ALA A 490 41.04 29.08 5.87
CA ALA A 490 41.51 28.33 4.69
C ALA A 490 42.82 27.53 4.90
N ASP A 491 43.26 27.34 6.15
CA ASP A 491 44.68 27.09 6.44
C ASP A 491 45.03 25.63 6.78
N GLY A 492 44.21 24.65 6.36
CA GLY A 492 44.46 23.22 6.59
C GLY A 492 44.15 22.34 5.37
N GLU A 493 44.82 21.18 5.28
CA GLU A 493 44.51 20.08 4.34
C GLU A 493 43.15 19.41 4.67
N GLU A 494 42.11 20.20 4.91
CA GLU A 494 40.77 19.67 5.16
C GLU A 494 40.11 19.29 3.83
N ASP A 495 39.37 18.18 3.84
CA ASP A 495 38.66 17.65 2.69
C ASP A 495 37.74 18.75 2.10
N PRO A 496 37.84 19.09 0.80
CA PRO A 496 36.99 20.09 0.15
C PRO A 496 35.49 19.85 0.35
N VAL A 497 35.07 18.59 0.56
CA VAL A 497 33.68 18.22 0.86
C VAL A 497 33.28 18.66 2.27
N GLU A 498 34.17 18.52 3.26
CA GLU A 498 33.90 18.97 4.63
C GLU A 498 33.89 20.50 4.73
N MET A 499 34.77 21.20 4.01
CA MET A 499 34.73 22.66 3.89
C MET A 499 33.43 23.15 3.24
N ALA A 500 32.98 22.51 2.16
CA ALA A 500 31.71 22.84 1.52
C ALA A 500 30.51 22.58 2.44
N LYS A 501 30.55 21.55 3.31
CA LYS A 501 29.51 21.29 4.32
C LYS A 501 29.50 22.35 5.42
N LEU A 502 30.67 22.78 5.89
CA LEU A 502 30.79 23.85 6.90
C LEU A 502 30.26 25.17 6.36
N ASP A 503 30.60 25.52 5.12
CA ASP A 503 30.09 26.71 4.44
C ASP A 503 28.58 26.61 4.15
N ALA A 504 28.09 25.43 3.74
CA ALA A 504 26.66 25.19 3.57
C ALA A 504 25.89 25.28 4.88
N ASN A 505 26.52 24.96 6.01
CA ASN A 505 25.91 25.14 7.32
C ASN A 505 25.80 26.62 7.75
N ALA A 506 26.68 27.46 7.22
CA ALA A 506 26.67 28.90 7.42
C ALA A 506 25.80 29.65 6.40
N ASN A 507 25.54 29.09 5.22
CA ASN A 507 24.83 29.74 4.13
C ASN A 507 23.58 28.94 3.67
N PRO A 508 22.36 29.42 3.97
CA PRO A 508 21.11 28.75 3.61
C PRO A 508 20.96 28.49 2.10
N LEU A 509 21.37 29.43 1.24
CA LEU A 509 21.30 29.27 -0.21
C LEU A 509 22.22 28.17 -0.70
N LEU A 510 23.45 28.12 -0.17
CA LEU A 510 24.40 27.08 -0.51
C LEU A 510 23.89 25.70 -0.08
N ARG A 511 23.29 25.60 1.12
CA ARG A 511 22.62 24.38 1.58
C ARG A 511 21.50 23.96 0.64
N LYS A 512 20.63 24.89 0.23
CA LYS A 512 19.54 24.62 -0.72
C LYS A 512 20.07 24.11 -2.05
N SER A 513 21.06 24.81 -2.63
CA SER A 513 21.69 24.43 -3.90
C SER A 513 22.34 23.05 -3.83
N LEU A 514 23.01 22.71 -2.73
CA LEU A 514 23.64 21.41 -2.56
C LEU A 514 22.63 20.29 -2.36
N ARG A 515 21.54 20.51 -1.61
CA ARG A 515 20.43 19.54 -1.52
C ARG A 515 19.77 19.32 -2.88
N VAL A 516 19.49 20.38 -3.63
CA VAL A 516 18.94 20.33 -5.00
C VAL A 516 19.90 19.55 -5.92
N GLY A 517 21.19 19.90 -5.90
CA GLY A 517 22.22 19.22 -6.68
C GLY A 517 22.33 17.72 -6.35
N ALA A 518 22.21 17.35 -5.08
CA ALA A 518 22.21 15.95 -4.66
C ALA A 518 20.96 15.20 -5.17
N VAL A 519 19.78 15.82 -5.11
CA VAL A 519 18.53 15.27 -5.69
C VAL A 519 18.67 15.08 -7.21
N VAL A 520 19.16 16.08 -7.93
CA VAL A 520 19.33 16.02 -9.39
C VAL A 520 20.39 14.99 -9.79
N GLY A 521 21.52 14.93 -9.07
CA GLY A 521 22.61 13.98 -9.30
C GLY A 521 22.23 12.52 -9.09
N SER A 522 21.10 12.25 -8.41
CA SER A 522 20.53 10.90 -8.25
C SER A 522 19.75 10.40 -9.48
N VAL A 523 19.53 11.25 -10.49
CA VAL A 523 18.88 10.91 -11.76
C VAL A 523 19.91 10.34 -12.74
N TYR A 524 19.59 9.20 -13.37
CA TYR A 524 20.51 8.34 -14.14
C TYR A 524 21.40 9.06 -15.17
N ASP A 525 20.88 10.07 -15.85
CA ASP A 525 21.60 10.83 -16.90
C ASP A 525 22.62 11.84 -16.33
N VAL A 526 22.46 12.25 -15.06
CA VAL A 526 23.34 13.22 -14.38
C VAL A 526 24.40 12.50 -13.56
N ARG A 527 24.28 11.19 -13.32
CA ARG A 527 25.23 10.39 -12.51
C ARG A 527 26.63 10.39 -13.11
N ASP A 528 26.77 10.12 -14.41
CA ASP A 528 28.07 10.08 -15.08
C ASP A 528 28.77 11.44 -14.96
N ARG A 529 27.99 12.52 -15.09
CA ARG A 529 28.49 13.90 -15.02
C ARG A 529 28.74 14.37 -13.58
N THR A 530 27.95 13.93 -12.62
CA THR A 530 28.14 14.26 -11.18
C THR A 530 29.32 13.50 -10.62
N LYS A 531 29.48 12.21 -10.94
CA LYS A 531 30.66 11.42 -10.57
C LYS A 531 31.95 12.04 -11.12
N GLU A 532 31.90 12.55 -12.35
CA GLU A 532 33.01 13.26 -12.99
C GLU A 532 33.33 14.61 -12.34
N LEU A 533 32.32 15.31 -11.78
CA LEU A 533 32.47 16.65 -11.19
C LEU A 533 32.71 16.67 -9.68
N THR A 534 32.18 15.71 -8.90
CA THR A 534 32.16 15.74 -7.43
C THR A 534 32.86 14.56 -6.76
N GLY A 535 33.22 13.52 -7.53
CA GLY A 535 33.88 12.32 -6.99
C GLY A 535 32.99 11.40 -6.15
N VAL A 536 31.68 11.69 -6.02
CA VAL A 536 30.72 10.88 -5.26
C VAL A 536 30.07 9.83 -6.17
N ASP A 537 30.21 8.54 -5.86
CA ASP A 537 29.57 7.44 -6.60
C ASP A 537 28.22 7.07 -5.96
N VAL A 538 27.15 7.01 -6.75
CA VAL A 538 25.80 6.70 -6.27
C VAL A 538 25.38 5.27 -6.66
N TYR A 539 25.15 4.39 -5.67
CA TYR A 539 24.86 2.96 -5.89
C TYR A 539 23.37 2.72 -6.20
N ALA A 540 23.11 1.87 -7.20
CA ALA A 540 21.79 1.65 -7.76
C ALA A 540 21.04 0.48 -7.08
N ASN A 541 19.94 0.80 -6.42
CA ASN A 541 18.73 -0.01 -6.47
C ASN A 541 17.53 0.92 -6.26
N SER A 542 16.59 0.95 -7.22
CA SER A 542 15.37 1.79 -7.25
C SER A 542 15.52 3.34 -7.35
N SER A 543 16.73 3.91 -7.29
CA SER A 543 16.96 5.37 -7.39
C SER A 543 17.08 5.83 -8.86
N GLY A 544 16.24 6.77 -9.28
CA GLY A 544 16.23 7.37 -10.61
C GLY A 544 15.08 8.39 -10.75
N ILE A 545 14.73 8.83 -11.97
CA ILE A 545 13.64 9.80 -12.20
C ILE A 545 12.30 9.37 -11.57
N LEU A 546 12.10 8.06 -11.37
CA LEU A 546 10.96 7.51 -10.67
C LEU A 546 10.92 7.93 -9.20
N GLY A 547 12.05 7.87 -8.46
CA GLY A 547 12.12 8.28 -7.05
C GLY A 547 11.77 9.77 -6.87
N VAL A 548 12.34 10.63 -7.72
CA VAL A 548 12.04 12.07 -7.75
C VAL A 548 10.56 12.34 -8.08
N ARG A 549 10.02 11.67 -9.11
CA ARG A 549 8.61 11.79 -9.48
C ARG A 549 7.65 11.26 -8.41
N PHE A 550 8.03 10.19 -7.72
CA PHE A 550 7.24 9.68 -6.61
C PHE A 550 7.23 10.70 -5.47
N GLY A 551 8.39 11.25 -5.08
CA GLY A 551 8.47 12.26 -4.02
C GLY A 551 7.68 13.52 -4.28
N ALA A 552 7.79 14.03 -5.50
CA ALA A 552 7.05 15.19 -5.97
C ALA A 552 5.53 15.07 -5.75
N ARG A 553 4.97 13.86 -5.82
CA ARG A 553 3.53 13.63 -5.66
C ARG A 553 3.04 13.66 -4.21
N PHE A 554 3.94 13.45 -3.25
CA PHE A 554 3.57 13.32 -1.84
C PHE A 554 3.86 14.59 -1.03
N LEU A 555 4.60 15.54 -1.60
CA LEU A 555 4.96 16.77 -0.92
C LEU A 555 4.02 17.91 -1.30
N PRO A 556 3.68 18.79 -0.35
CA PRO A 556 3.07 20.08 -0.68
C PRO A 556 3.94 20.79 -1.73
N ASN A 557 3.35 21.18 -2.87
CA ASN A 557 4.03 21.79 -4.02
C ASN A 557 5.11 20.94 -4.73
N GLY A 558 5.17 19.63 -4.50
CA GLY A 558 6.24 18.80 -5.04
C GLY A 558 6.30 18.73 -6.58
N GLU A 559 5.19 18.92 -7.30
CA GLU A 559 5.20 19.03 -8.77
C GLU A 559 5.93 20.29 -9.27
N ASN A 560 5.74 21.43 -8.61
CA ASN A 560 6.47 22.66 -8.92
C ASN A 560 7.95 22.51 -8.58
N LEU A 561 8.25 21.91 -7.42
CA LEU A 561 9.62 21.63 -7.01
C LEU A 561 10.32 20.71 -8.02
N MET A 562 9.65 19.66 -8.49
CA MET A 562 10.16 18.78 -9.55
C MET A 562 10.38 19.55 -10.85
N GLN A 563 9.49 20.47 -11.21
CA GLN A 563 9.65 21.29 -12.41
C GLN A 563 10.88 22.20 -12.32
N GLU A 564 11.02 22.93 -11.21
CA GLU A 564 12.16 23.79 -10.94
C GLU A 564 13.48 22.99 -10.87
N THR A 565 13.44 21.80 -10.27
CA THR A 565 14.63 20.97 -10.04
C THR A 565 15.10 20.23 -11.30
N LEU A 566 14.19 19.83 -12.20
CA LEU A 566 14.55 19.02 -13.39
C LEU A 566 14.61 19.81 -14.70
N TRP A 567 14.01 21.00 -14.79
CA TRP A 567 13.90 21.74 -16.06
C TRP A 567 14.60 23.10 -16.07
N ASN A 568 14.97 23.66 -14.91
CA ASN A 568 15.69 24.94 -14.82
C ASN A 568 17.21 24.80 -14.55
N THR A 569 17.72 23.56 -14.52
CA THR A 569 19.15 23.21 -14.57
C THR A 569 19.46 22.57 -15.91
#